data_AF-A0A9W4SYJ7-F1
#
_entry.id   AF-A0A9W4SYJ7-F1
#
_cell.length_a   1.000
_cell.length_b   1.000
_cell.length_c   1.000
_cell.angle_alpha   90.00
_cell.angle_beta   90.00
_cell.angle_gamma   90.00
#
_symmetry.space_group_name_H-M   'P 1'
#
loop_
_entity.id
_entity.type
_entity.pdbx_description
1 polymer ?
#
loop_
_entity_poly.entity_id
_entity_poly.type
_entity_poly.pdbx_seq_one_letter_code
_entity_poly.pdbx_strand_id
1 'polypeptide(L)'
;METFKEKLQQLKLLLPGAREQNLSVSLRLSNGEVEKALNIYLEQRERHDKSPFESKQSKLESFIKEKQADNKDIEKNDNNPSSNKRKIEGLTEKTVNKDSKKSLNLQEALRWPSKTNEPTVEKRIRSQTLRLYRPEDISVRTPCTLINNVLPKELANSLLRIMLKESDTFKRNQGFLFGQLSTTPHTSQYYVSNEMKVESSNARHFPPEMEQAKIIIMNVINEKRKERKIYEYEEQGDWNPNIAATNCYADSKECVNWHSDKLTHLGPLPIIGSLSLGVTRQFRLRRFGNDSLNITKPSSPSTIYSIPLVHNSLIIMWPPCQELWKHEVCPQNSIDQHPIAGSKRINITFRQFRDEYGNEMTPICNHGELCMLKPVFNGRNVGRYFYTCNAGGPEGKCDFFEWLNIDKKKKDFEERLRILENKRNPDK
;
A
#
# COMPACT_ATOMS: atom_id res chain seq x y z
N MET A 1 14.09 -8.43 -37.62
CA MET A 1 13.54 -8.77 -36.30
C MET A 1 12.04 -8.72 -36.42
N GLU A 2 11.36 -9.86 -36.25
CA GLU A 2 9.88 -9.88 -36.25
C GLU A 2 9.32 -8.98 -35.15
N THR A 3 8.27 -8.25 -35.48
CA THR A 3 7.58 -7.35 -34.57
C THR A 3 6.71 -8.13 -33.58
N PHE A 4 6.46 -7.55 -32.41
CA PHE A 4 5.61 -8.16 -31.37
C PHE A 4 4.22 -8.56 -31.91
N LYS A 5 3.69 -7.79 -32.87
CA LYS A 5 2.38 -8.04 -33.49
C LYS A 5 2.37 -9.28 -34.38
N GLU A 6 3.45 -9.52 -35.13
CA GLU A 6 3.60 -10.72 -35.97
C GLU A 6 3.71 -11.99 -35.12
N LYS A 7 4.47 -11.93 -34.02
CA LYS A 7 4.61 -13.05 -33.07
C LYS A 7 3.33 -13.36 -32.31
N LEU A 8 2.54 -12.34 -31.97
CA LEU A 8 1.21 -12.52 -31.38
C LEU A 8 0.24 -13.18 -32.35
N GLN A 9 0.33 -12.84 -33.64
CA GLN A 9 -0.48 -13.43 -34.69
C GLN A 9 -0.10 -14.90 -34.95
N GLN A 10 1.20 -15.24 -34.86
CA GLN A 10 1.67 -16.63 -34.86
C GLN A 10 1.11 -17.44 -33.67
N LEU A 11 1.14 -16.89 -32.45
CA LEU A 11 0.53 -17.53 -31.27
C LEU A 11 -0.98 -17.74 -31.42
N LYS A 12 -1.67 -16.79 -32.05
CA LYS A 12 -3.12 -16.87 -32.28
C LYS A 12 -3.48 -17.94 -33.31
N LEU A 13 -2.61 -18.21 -34.28
CA LEU A 13 -2.74 -19.34 -35.20
C LEU A 13 -2.51 -20.69 -34.51
N LEU A 14 -1.55 -20.76 -33.57
CA LEU A 14 -1.27 -21.97 -32.79
C LEU A 14 -2.37 -22.28 -31.76
N LEU A 15 -3.08 -21.26 -31.27
CA LEU A 15 -4.12 -21.39 -30.25
C LEU A 15 -5.41 -20.62 -30.66
N PRO A 16 -6.18 -21.13 -31.64
CA PRO A 16 -7.30 -20.40 -32.25
C PRO A 16 -8.49 -20.12 -31.30
N GLY A 17 -8.56 -20.81 -30.15
CA GLY A 17 -9.56 -20.58 -29.10
C GLY A 17 -9.10 -19.69 -27.95
N ALA A 18 -7.84 -19.23 -27.95
CA ALA A 18 -7.29 -18.42 -26.87
C ALA A 18 -7.63 -16.93 -27.06
N ARG A 19 -8.00 -16.26 -25.96
CA ARG A 19 -8.18 -14.80 -25.98
C ARG A 19 -6.84 -14.15 -26.32
N GLU A 20 -6.85 -13.23 -27.28
CA GLU A 20 -5.66 -12.51 -27.74
C GLU A 20 -4.91 -11.80 -26.60
N GLN A 21 -5.66 -11.35 -25.58
CA GLN A 21 -5.11 -10.79 -24.35
C GLN A 21 -4.21 -11.79 -23.61
N ASN A 22 -4.62 -13.05 -23.45
CA ASN A 22 -3.84 -14.06 -22.75
C ASN A 22 -2.59 -14.46 -23.54
N LEU A 23 -2.70 -14.55 -24.87
CA LEU A 23 -1.55 -14.82 -25.75
C LEU A 23 -0.52 -13.67 -25.70
N SER A 24 -0.99 -12.42 -25.62
CA SER A 24 -0.11 -11.26 -25.50
C SER A 24 0.64 -11.23 -24.17
N VAL A 25 0.02 -11.71 -23.09
CA VAL A 25 0.63 -11.84 -21.77
C VAL A 25 1.70 -12.93 -21.78
N SER A 26 1.41 -14.12 -22.31
CA SER A 26 2.39 -15.19 -22.42
C SER A 26 3.60 -14.79 -23.30
N LEU A 27 3.37 -14.00 -24.35
CA LEU A 27 4.43 -13.47 -25.22
C LEU A 27 5.29 -12.38 -24.55
N ARG A 28 4.71 -11.59 -23.63
CA ARG A 28 5.47 -10.62 -22.82
C ARG A 28 6.33 -11.32 -21.78
N LEU A 29 5.78 -12.33 -21.10
CA LEU A 29 6.49 -13.13 -20.10
C LEU A 29 7.65 -13.95 -20.70
N SER A 30 7.57 -14.30 -21.98
CA SER A 30 8.63 -15.00 -22.70
C SER A 30 9.66 -14.08 -23.36
N ASN A 31 9.66 -12.78 -23.07
CA ASN A 31 10.48 -11.78 -23.75
C ASN A 31 10.36 -11.80 -25.29
N GLY A 32 9.18 -12.16 -25.80
CA GLY A 32 8.91 -12.23 -27.23
C GLY A 32 9.34 -13.54 -27.90
N GLU A 33 9.61 -14.61 -27.16
CA GLU A 33 9.82 -15.95 -27.71
C GLU A 33 8.50 -16.75 -27.80
N VAL A 34 8.13 -17.20 -29.00
CA VAL A 34 6.82 -17.81 -29.29
C VAL A 34 6.65 -19.19 -28.64
N GLU A 35 7.68 -20.05 -28.69
CA GLU A 35 7.62 -21.40 -28.10
C GLU A 35 7.53 -21.37 -26.57
N LYS A 36 8.31 -20.49 -25.92
CA LYS A 36 8.22 -20.26 -24.48
C LYS A 36 6.85 -19.69 -24.09
N ALA A 37 6.30 -18.77 -24.89
CA ALA A 37 4.97 -18.23 -24.66
C ALA A 37 3.88 -19.32 -24.74
N LEU A 38 4.00 -20.25 -25.70
CA LEU A 38 3.07 -21.36 -25.85
C LEU A 38 3.07 -22.27 -24.62
N ASN A 39 4.25 -22.65 -24.13
CA ASN A 39 4.37 -23.50 -22.93
C ASN A 39 3.84 -22.79 -21.67
N ILE A 40 4.15 -21.50 -21.50
CA ILE A 40 3.62 -20.68 -20.40
C ILE A 40 2.09 -20.65 -20.45
N TYR A 41 1.49 -20.47 -21.64
CA TYR A 41 0.04 -20.46 -21.81
C TYR A 41 -0.60 -21.80 -21.46
N LEU A 42 -0.03 -22.92 -21.92
CA LEU A 42 -0.56 -24.26 -21.67
C LEU A 42 -0.45 -24.65 -20.18
N GLU A 43 0.66 -24.36 -19.52
CA GLU A 43 0.83 -24.59 -18.08
C GLU A 43 -0.17 -23.78 -17.24
N GLN A 44 -0.46 -22.54 -17.65
CA GLN A 44 -1.46 -21.69 -16.99
C GLN A 44 -2.88 -22.24 -17.15
N ARG A 45 -3.20 -22.81 -18.32
CA ARG A 45 -4.51 -23.42 -18.59
C ARG A 45 -4.71 -24.70 -17.77
N GLU A 46 -3.70 -25.56 -17.68
CA GLU A 46 -3.77 -26.78 -16.86
C GLU A 46 -3.96 -26.49 -15.36
N ARG A 47 -3.39 -25.39 -14.85
CA ARG A 47 -3.62 -24.96 -13.46
C ARG A 47 -5.05 -24.44 -13.23
N HIS A 48 -5.66 -23.85 -14.25
CA HIS A 48 -7.03 -23.36 -14.19
C HIS A 48 -8.06 -24.50 -14.24
N ASP A 49 -7.79 -25.54 -15.06
CA ASP A 49 -8.63 -26.73 -15.17
C ASP A 49 -8.50 -27.69 -13.96
N LYS A 50 -7.45 -27.54 -13.13
CA LYS A 50 -7.23 -28.35 -11.91
C LYS A 50 -7.71 -27.70 -10.60
N SER A 51 -8.47 -26.59 -10.64
CA SER A 51 -9.14 -26.04 -9.44
C SER A 51 -10.51 -26.71 -9.22
N PRO A 52 -10.92 -27.04 -7.97
CA PRO A 52 -12.07 -27.92 -7.72
C PRO A 52 -13.40 -27.17 -7.88
N PHE A 53 -13.95 -27.19 -9.10
CA PHE A 53 -15.26 -26.61 -9.41
C PHE A 53 -16.44 -27.49 -8.99
N GLU A 54 -16.23 -28.73 -8.55
CA GLU A 54 -17.32 -29.66 -8.18
C GLU A 54 -17.82 -29.57 -6.72
N SER A 55 -17.20 -28.77 -5.84
CA SER A 55 -17.60 -28.72 -4.42
C SER A 55 -18.57 -27.59 -4.03
N LYS A 56 -18.89 -26.66 -4.95
CA LYS A 56 -19.78 -25.52 -4.67
C LYS A 56 -21.23 -25.76 -5.09
N GLN A 57 -21.48 -26.68 -6.03
CA GLN A 57 -22.84 -26.99 -6.49
C GLN A 57 -23.57 -27.90 -5.49
N SER A 58 -22.87 -28.89 -4.92
CA SER A 58 -23.47 -29.78 -3.90
C SER A 58 -23.80 -29.07 -2.58
N LYS A 59 -22.99 -28.09 -2.16
CA LYS A 59 -23.23 -27.28 -0.96
C LYS A 59 -24.35 -26.25 -1.12
N LEU A 60 -24.58 -25.75 -2.34
CA LEU A 60 -25.70 -24.86 -2.61
C LEU A 60 -27.02 -25.64 -2.69
N GLU A 61 -27.01 -26.83 -3.28
CA GLU A 61 -28.18 -27.71 -3.33
C GLU A 61 -28.57 -28.28 -1.96
N SER A 62 -27.60 -28.63 -1.10
CA SER A 62 -27.88 -29.04 0.28
C SER A 62 -28.50 -27.91 1.10
N PHE A 63 -28.02 -26.68 0.92
CA PHE A 63 -28.54 -25.50 1.62
C PHE A 63 -29.93 -25.07 1.14
N ILE A 64 -30.24 -25.26 -0.15
CA ILE A 64 -31.58 -25.02 -0.73
C ILE A 64 -32.58 -26.08 -0.24
N LYS A 65 -32.18 -27.35 -0.11
CA LYS A 65 -33.03 -28.41 0.46
C LYS A 65 -33.34 -28.20 1.94
N GLU A 66 -32.37 -27.73 2.73
CA GLU A 66 -32.55 -27.41 4.16
C GLU A 66 -33.56 -26.25 4.34
N LYS A 67 -33.43 -25.17 3.55
CA LYS A 67 -34.35 -24.01 3.56
C LYS A 67 -35.76 -24.31 3.05
N GLN A 68 -35.93 -25.33 2.20
CA GLN A 68 -37.24 -25.75 1.69
C GLN A 68 -37.97 -26.72 2.63
N ALA A 69 -37.25 -27.36 3.56
CA ALA A 69 -37.84 -28.15 4.64
C ALA A 69 -38.39 -27.23 5.75
N ASP A 70 -37.64 -26.20 6.14
CA ASP A 70 -38.05 -25.23 7.17
C ASP A 70 -39.30 -24.41 6.81
N ASN A 71 -39.61 -24.26 5.52
CA ASN A 71 -40.80 -23.54 5.03
C ASN A 71 -42.05 -24.42 4.87
N LYS A 72 -41.98 -25.74 5.13
CA LYS A 72 -43.15 -26.63 5.09
C LYS A 72 -43.82 -26.86 6.44
N ASP A 73 -43.22 -26.37 7.53
CA ASP A 73 -43.73 -26.56 8.90
C ASP A 73 -44.39 -25.30 9.50
N ILE A 74 -44.66 -24.25 8.71
CA ILE A 74 -45.36 -23.03 9.16
C ILE A 74 -46.77 -22.86 8.54
N GLU A 75 -47.17 -23.68 7.56
CA GLU A 75 -48.51 -23.63 6.96
C GLU A 75 -49.45 -24.74 7.48
N LYS A 76 -49.65 -24.80 8.80
CA LYS A 76 -50.85 -25.43 9.40
C LYS A 76 -51.22 -24.71 10.69
N ASN A 77 -51.85 -23.55 10.57
CA ASN A 77 -53.03 -23.23 11.39
C ASN A 77 -53.72 -21.96 10.89
N ASP A 78 -55.05 -22.09 10.85
CA ASP A 78 -56.10 -21.07 10.89
C ASP A 78 -56.63 -20.44 9.59
N ASN A 79 -57.83 -20.93 9.28
CA ASN A 79 -58.79 -20.50 8.29
C ASN A 79 -59.45 -19.15 8.65
N ASN A 80 -59.27 -18.16 7.76
CA ASN A 80 -60.33 -17.28 7.19
C ASN A 80 -61.05 -16.23 8.10
N PRO A 81 -61.76 -15.22 7.54
CA PRO A 81 -61.18 -13.95 7.07
C PRO A 81 -61.92 -12.69 7.60
N SER A 82 -61.33 -11.49 7.49
CA SER A 82 -62.06 -10.28 7.01
C SER A 82 -61.22 -8.98 7.03
N SER A 83 -61.24 -8.33 5.86
CA SER A 83 -61.27 -6.88 5.60
C SER A 83 -60.47 -5.89 6.48
N ASN A 84 -59.55 -5.14 5.85
CA ASN A 84 -59.90 -3.79 5.36
C ASN A 84 -58.79 -3.13 4.54
N LYS A 85 -59.07 -2.93 3.25
CA LYS A 85 -58.54 -1.84 2.43
C LYS A 85 -59.29 -0.55 2.79
N ARG A 86 -58.60 0.60 2.83
CA ARG A 86 -59.08 1.93 2.37
C ARG A 86 -57.92 2.93 2.50
N LYS A 87 -57.46 3.53 1.38
CA LYS A 87 -58.00 4.69 0.65
C LYS A 87 -57.65 6.03 1.31
N ILE A 88 -56.90 6.81 0.54
CA ILE A 88 -56.57 8.23 0.69
C ILE A 88 -57.71 9.06 0.09
N GLU A 89 -57.89 10.28 0.62
CA GLU A 89 -58.78 11.42 0.30
C GLU A 89 -59.68 11.75 1.49
N GLY A 90 -59.84 12.97 2.00
CA GLY A 90 -59.41 14.33 1.63
C GLY A 90 -60.07 15.30 2.64
N LEU A 91 -60.10 16.61 2.32
CA LEU A 91 -60.80 17.75 2.96
C LEU A 91 -59.84 18.79 3.60
N THR A 92 -59.45 19.86 2.88
CA THR A 92 -60.15 21.15 2.59
C THR A 92 -60.10 22.13 3.77
N GLU A 93 -60.05 23.47 3.66
CA GLU A 93 -59.80 24.49 2.62
C GLU A 93 -60.04 25.85 3.33
N LYS A 94 -59.54 26.95 2.74
CA LYS A 94 -59.83 28.39 2.98
C LYS A 94 -58.93 29.08 4.02
N THR A 95 -58.32 30.24 3.73
CA THR A 95 -58.78 31.44 2.98
C THR A 95 -57.63 32.08 2.17
N VAL A 96 -57.73 32.16 0.84
CA VAL A 96 -58.05 33.36 0.00
C VAL A 96 -57.29 34.65 0.34
N ASN A 97 -56.38 35.06 -0.55
CA ASN A 97 -56.47 36.41 -1.14
C ASN A 97 -55.93 36.43 -2.58
N LYS A 98 -56.60 37.24 -3.41
CA LYS A 98 -56.56 37.27 -4.87
C LYS A 98 -55.57 38.34 -5.38
N ASP A 99 -55.28 38.23 -6.68
CA ASP A 99 -54.65 39.22 -7.57
C ASP A 99 -53.11 39.20 -7.59
N SER A 100 -52.41 39.10 -8.73
CA SER A 100 -52.76 39.39 -10.11
C SER A 100 -51.73 38.70 -11.03
N LYS A 101 -52.13 38.33 -12.24
CA LYS A 101 -51.23 37.85 -13.30
C LYS A 101 -50.20 38.95 -13.61
N LYS A 102 -48.93 38.70 -13.32
CA LYS A 102 -47.80 39.45 -13.89
C LYS A 102 -47.05 38.52 -14.85
N SER A 103 -46.94 38.96 -16.09
CA SER A 103 -46.06 38.37 -17.10
C SER A 103 -44.64 38.28 -16.55
N LEU A 104 -44.08 37.06 -16.53
CA LEU A 104 -42.70 36.81 -16.11
C LEU A 104 -41.75 37.57 -17.03
N ASN A 105 -41.05 38.56 -16.48
CA ASN A 105 -39.94 39.23 -17.16
C ASN A 105 -38.78 38.23 -17.26
N LEU A 106 -38.25 38.01 -18.46
CA LEU A 106 -37.17 37.05 -18.75
C LEU A 106 -35.90 37.32 -17.92
N GLN A 107 -35.74 38.52 -17.37
CA GLN A 107 -34.64 38.89 -16.48
C GLN A 107 -34.81 38.45 -15.00
N GLU A 108 -36.03 38.15 -14.54
CA GLU A 108 -36.27 37.64 -13.17
C GLU A 108 -36.08 36.12 -13.08
N ALA A 109 -36.40 35.37 -14.14
CA ALA A 109 -36.16 33.92 -14.22
C ALA A 109 -34.66 33.54 -14.25
N LEU A 110 -33.79 34.50 -14.58
CA LEU A 110 -32.33 34.34 -14.61
C LEU A 110 -31.64 34.75 -13.29
N ARG A 111 -32.39 35.19 -12.27
CA ARG A 111 -31.83 35.44 -10.93
C ARG A 111 -31.84 34.17 -10.11
N TRP A 112 -30.65 33.66 -9.82
CA TRP A 112 -30.46 32.61 -8.82
C TRP A 112 -30.97 33.11 -7.46
N PRO A 113 -31.75 32.32 -6.69
CA PRO A 113 -32.23 32.76 -5.40
C PRO A 113 -31.04 33.01 -4.47
N SER A 114 -30.88 34.25 -4.03
CA SER A 114 -29.92 34.62 -3.00
C SER A 114 -30.39 34.01 -1.68
N LYS A 115 -29.91 32.82 -1.35
CA LYS A 115 -30.00 32.33 0.02
C LYS A 115 -29.12 33.24 0.87
N THR A 116 -29.77 34.09 1.65
CA THR A 116 -29.22 34.67 2.87
C THR A 116 -28.91 33.53 3.83
N ASN A 117 -27.74 32.93 3.67
CA ASN A 117 -27.08 32.20 4.73
C ASN A 117 -26.00 33.16 5.24
N GLU A 118 -26.18 33.66 6.46
CA GLU A 118 -25.02 34.06 7.26
C GLU A 118 -23.97 32.95 7.12
N PRO A 119 -22.70 33.28 6.88
CA PRO A 119 -21.69 32.25 6.85
C PRO A 119 -21.55 31.73 8.29
N THR A 120 -22.25 30.64 8.61
CA THR A 120 -21.73 29.68 9.55
C THR A 120 -20.44 29.18 8.92
N VAL A 121 -19.35 29.92 9.17
CA VAL A 121 -18.00 29.42 8.95
C VAL A 121 -17.93 28.20 9.86
N GLU A 122 -18.19 27.01 9.32
CA GLU A 122 -17.73 25.78 9.93
C GLU A 122 -16.25 26.02 10.18
N LYS A 123 -15.88 26.24 11.44
CA LYS A 123 -14.50 26.47 11.84
C LYS A 123 -13.74 25.25 11.32
N ARG A 124 -13.00 25.45 10.22
CA ARG A 124 -12.16 24.42 9.60
C ARG A 124 -11.35 23.81 10.74
N ILE A 125 -11.68 22.60 11.14
CA ILE A 125 -11.10 21.98 12.33
C ILE A 125 -9.62 21.79 12.00
N ARG A 126 -8.77 22.68 12.52
CA ARG A 126 -7.35 22.70 12.18
C ARG A 126 -6.71 21.44 12.75
N SER A 127 -6.08 20.64 11.90
CA SER A 127 -5.20 19.57 12.36
C SER A 127 -4.07 20.20 13.18
N GLN A 128 -4.02 19.88 14.47
CA GLN A 128 -2.96 20.35 15.36
C GLN A 128 -1.65 19.67 14.97
N THR A 129 -0.62 20.46 14.67
CA THR A 129 0.74 19.94 14.45
C THR A 129 1.54 20.10 15.74
N LEU A 130 1.87 18.98 16.37
CA LEU A 130 2.73 18.91 17.55
C LEU A 130 4.17 18.62 17.12
N ARG A 131 5.12 19.46 17.52
CA ARG A 131 6.54 19.22 17.28
C ARG A 131 7.12 18.42 18.43
N LEU A 132 7.76 17.30 18.13
CA LEU A 132 8.38 16.42 19.11
C LEU A 132 9.89 16.46 18.90
N TYR A 133 10.63 16.75 19.98
CA TYR A 133 12.09 16.89 19.94
C TYR A 133 12.78 15.79 20.75
N ARG A 134 12.20 15.40 21.89
CA ARG A 134 12.77 14.41 22.80
C ARG A 134 12.42 12.99 22.34
N PRO A 135 13.38 12.05 22.30
CA PRO A 135 13.11 10.66 21.95
C PRO A 135 12.00 10.01 22.79
N GLU A 136 11.94 10.33 24.09
CA GLU A 136 10.91 9.82 25.01
C GLU A 136 9.49 10.26 24.60
N ASP A 137 9.31 11.53 24.21
CA ASP A 137 8.01 12.05 23.78
C ASP A 137 7.56 11.41 22.45
N ILE A 138 8.54 11.12 21.58
CA ILE A 138 8.31 10.48 20.28
C ILE A 138 7.82 9.05 20.48
N SER A 139 8.48 8.26 21.32
CA SER A 139 8.13 6.86 21.55
C SER A 139 6.79 6.68 22.28
N VAL A 140 6.41 7.64 23.13
CA VAL A 140 5.11 7.61 23.83
C VAL A 140 3.94 7.96 22.91
N ARG A 141 4.14 8.87 21.95
CA ARG A 141 3.06 9.44 21.13
C ARG A 141 2.95 8.84 19.73
N THR A 142 3.99 8.16 19.27
CA THR A 142 4.10 7.60 17.93
C THR A 142 4.71 6.20 17.98
N PRO A 143 4.51 5.34 16.98
CA PRO A 143 5.15 4.03 16.90
C PRO A 143 6.62 4.12 16.46
N CYS A 144 7.30 5.23 16.79
CA CYS A 144 8.65 5.51 16.32
C CYS A 144 9.62 5.71 17.48
N THR A 145 10.88 5.32 17.26
CA THR A 145 11.99 5.61 18.17
C THR A 145 13.02 6.44 17.43
N LEU A 146 13.44 7.56 18.01
CA LEU A 146 14.50 8.41 17.49
C LEU A 146 15.82 8.11 18.23
N ILE A 147 16.88 7.87 17.47
CA ILE A 147 18.24 7.72 17.98
C ILE A 147 19.12 8.73 17.26
N ASN A 148 19.68 9.69 18.00
CA ASN A 148 20.60 10.68 17.46
C ASN A 148 22.04 10.15 17.50
N ASN A 149 22.85 10.52 16.52
CA ASN A 149 24.25 10.12 16.38
C ASN A 149 24.44 8.60 16.38
N VAL A 150 23.64 7.87 15.59
CA VAL A 150 23.64 6.40 15.61
C VAL A 150 24.96 5.80 15.09
N LEU A 151 25.60 6.45 14.12
CA LEU A 151 26.88 6.01 13.55
C LEU A 151 28.04 6.79 14.16
N PRO A 152 29.26 6.22 14.19
CA PRO A 152 30.48 6.99 14.38
C PRO A 152 30.54 8.18 13.41
N LYS A 153 31.02 9.33 13.89
CA LYS A 153 30.97 10.60 13.16
C LYS A 153 31.71 10.53 11.83
N GLU A 154 32.83 9.83 11.80
CA GLU A 154 33.66 9.61 10.63
C GLU A 154 32.90 8.82 9.57
N LEU A 155 32.22 7.74 9.99
CA LEU A 155 31.39 6.90 9.13
C LEU A 155 30.16 7.64 8.60
N ALA A 156 29.47 8.41 9.45
CA ALA A 156 28.32 9.21 9.02
C ALA A 156 28.72 10.24 7.93
N ASN A 157 29.87 10.87 8.10
CA ASN A 157 30.40 11.86 7.16
C ASN A 157 30.96 11.22 5.87
N SER A 158 31.63 10.08 5.94
CA SER A 158 32.11 9.36 4.76
C SER A 158 30.92 8.86 3.93
N LEU A 159 29.94 8.22 4.57
CA LEU A 159 28.72 7.76 3.94
C LEU A 159 27.95 8.91 3.28
N LEU A 160 27.81 10.05 3.97
CA LEU A 160 27.18 11.24 3.40
C LEU A 160 27.90 11.71 2.13
N ARG A 161 29.24 11.79 2.13
CA ARG A 161 30.01 12.22 0.95
C ARG A 161 29.82 11.28 -0.24
N ILE A 162 29.81 9.97 -0.01
CA ILE A 162 29.61 8.98 -1.06
C ILE A 162 28.19 9.06 -1.61
N MET A 163 27.19 9.11 -0.74
CA MET A 163 25.80 9.24 -1.15
C MET A 163 25.51 10.55 -1.88
N LEU A 164 26.17 11.65 -1.51
CA LEU A 164 26.06 12.92 -2.24
C LEU A 164 26.59 12.77 -3.68
N LYS A 165 27.74 12.12 -3.86
CA LYS A 165 28.27 11.82 -5.20
C LYS A 165 27.34 10.90 -5.99
N GLU A 166 26.81 9.85 -5.36
CA GLU A 166 25.87 8.95 -6.03
C GLU A 166 24.54 9.64 -6.36
N SER A 167 24.12 10.59 -5.54
CA SER A 167 22.83 11.29 -5.70
C SER A 167 22.72 12.07 -7.01
N ASP A 168 23.84 12.44 -7.63
CA ASP A 168 23.87 13.10 -8.93
C ASP A 168 23.35 12.19 -10.06
N THR A 169 23.34 10.87 -9.83
CA THR A 169 22.82 9.86 -10.78
C THR A 169 21.39 9.39 -10.45
N PHE A 170 20.81 9.87 -9.35
CA PHE A 170 19.47 9.46 -8.94
C PHE A 170 18.41 10.00 -9.89
N LYS A 171 17.34 9.24 -10.09
CA LYS A 171 16.25 9.62 -10.98
C LYS A 171 15.02 9.98 -10.18
N ARG A 172 14.17 10.84 -10.77
CA ARG A 172 12.81 11.05 -10.27
C ARG A 172 11.96 9.90 -10.79
N ASN A 173 11.24 9.25 -9.89
CA ASN A 173 10.36 8.16 -10.28
C ASN A 173 9.06 8.74 -10.83
N GLN A 174 8.52 8.08 -11.84
CA GLN A 174 7.19 8.38 -12.37
C GLN A 174 6.23 7.27 -11.96
N GLY A 175 5.02 7.64 -11.57
CA GLY A 175 3.98 6.69 -11.22
C GLY A 175 2.60 7.28 -11.45
N PHE A 176 1.62 6.43 -11.71
CA PHE A 176 0.24 6.87 -11.82
C PHE A 176 -0.36 7.05 -10.42
N LEU A 177 -0.84 8.26 -10.14
CA LEU A 177 -1.65 8.58 -8.97
C LEU A 177 -3.02 9.03 -9.47
N PHE A 178 -4.06 8.30 -9.11
CA PHE A 178 -5.45 8.57 -9.54
C PHE A 178 -5.62 8.63 -11.07
N GLY A 179 -4.93 7.76 -11.81
CA GLY A 179 -4.97 7.74 -13.27
C GLY A 179 -4.14 8.83 -13.96
N GLN A 180 -3.51 9.74 -13.21
CA GLN A 180 -2.61 10.77 -13.74
C GLN A 180 -1.15 10.39 -13.49
N LEU A 181 -0.31 10.54 -14.51
CA LEU A 181 1.13 10.37 -14.37
C LEU A 181 1.70 11.50 -13.50
N SER A 182 2.32 11.13 -12.39
CA SER A 182 2.96 12.05 -11.44
C SER A 182 4.43 11.68 -11.27
N THR A 183 5.27 12.70 -11.15
CA THR A 183 6.72 12.56 -10.95
C THR A 183 7.07 12.90 -9.51
N THR A 184 7.94 12.11 -8.88
CA THR A 184 8.35 12.36 -7.49
C THR A 184 9.12 13.68 -7.38
N PRO A 185 8.78 14.54 -6.39
CA PRO A 185 9.50 15.79 -6.14
C PRO A 185 10.91 15.63 -5.58
N HIS A 186 11.33 14.40 -5.23
CA HIS A 186 12.69 14.05 -4.84
C HIS A 186 13.27 13.03 -5.83
N THR A 187 14.60 12.89 -5.84
CA THR A 187 15.29 11.83 -6.57
C THR A 187 15.56 10.64 -5.65
N SER A 188 15.62 9.43 -6.21
CA SER A 188 15.82 8.22 -5.43
C SER A 188 16.60 7.16 -6.19
N GLN A 189 17.16 6.21 -5.45
CA GLN A 189 17.77 5.00 -5.98
C GLN A 189 17.59 3.84 -4.98
N TYR A 190 17.37 2.65 -5.51
CA TYR A 190 17.33 1.42 -4.72
C TYR A 190 18.68 0.77 -4.64
N TYR A 191 18.99 0.27 -3.45
CA TYR A 191 20.17 -0.50 -3.18
C TYR A 191 19.80 -1.83 -2.53
N VAL A 192 20.60 -2.86 -2.77
CA VAL A 192 20.44 -4.20 -2.21
C VAL A 192 21.73 -4.64 -1.53
N SER A 193 21.60 -5.47 -0.50
CA SER A 193 22.75 -6.03 0.19
C SER A 193 23.55 -6.91 -0.76
N ASN A 194 24.87 -6.95 -0.53
CA ASN A 194 25.82 -7.68 -1.38
C ASN A 194 25.62 -9.20 -1.32
N GLU A 195 24.89 -9.70 -0.32
CA GLU A 195 24.49 -11.10 -0.17
C GLU A 195 23.34 -11.50 -1.12
N MET A 196 22.56 -10.53 -1.62
CA MET A 196 21.45 -10.82 -2.53
C MET A 196 21.95 -11.04 -3.96
N LYS A 197 21.49 -12.13 -4.58
CA LYS A 197 21.61 -12.34 -6.03
C LYS A 197 20.58 -11.48 -6.74
N VAL A 198 21.02 -10.41 -7.39
CA VAL A 198 20.11 -9.49 -8.07
C VAL A 198 19.90 -9.93 -9.51
N GLU A 199 18.65 -10.22 -9.89
CA GLU A 199 18.27 -10.42 -11.29
C GLU A 199 17.75 -9.12 -11.95
N SER A 200 17.46 -8.06 -11.17
CA SER A 200 16.89 -6.81 -11.67
C SER A 200 17.96 -5.78 -12.08
N SER A 201 17.83 -5.21 -13.27
CA SER A 201 18.82 -4.30 -13.88
C SER A 201 18.99 -2.91 -13.24
N ASN A 202 18.17 -2.53 -12.25
CA ASN A 202 18.11 -1.14 -11.76
C ASN A 202 18.54 -0.92 -10.30
N ALA A 203 18.66 -1.97 -9.48
CA ALA A 203 19.13 -1.84 -8.09
C ALA A 203 20.65 -1.91 -8.02
N ARG A 204 21.28 -1.09 -7.17
CA ARG A 204 22.73 -1.10 -6.94
C ARG A 204 23.09 -1.90 -5.69
N HIS A 205 24.33 -2.34 -5.60
CA HIS A 205 24.85 -2.96 -4.38
C HIS A 205 25.20 -1.93 -3.32
N PHE A 206 25.15 -2.33 -2.03
CA PHE A 206 25.53 -1.45 -0.92
C PHE A 206 27.02 -1.07 -1.04
N PRO A 207 27.35 0.24 -1.07
CA PRO A 207 28.74 0.65 -0.93
C PRO A 207 29.27 0.27 0.46
N PRO A 208 30.59 0.13 0.64
CA PRO A 208 31.19 -0.37 1.87
C PRO A 208 30.72 0.35 3.15
N GLU A 209 30.59 1.67 3.11
CA GLU A 209 30.14 2.49 4.23
C GLU A 209 28.66 2.26 4.56
N MET A 210 27.84 1.95 3.55
CA MET A 210 26.43 1.61 3.75
C MET A 210 26.29 0.22 4.38
N GLU A 211 27.15 -0.74 4.02
CA GLU A 211 27.17 -2.07 4.65
C GLU A 211 27.61 -1.98 6.13
N GLN A 212 28.62 -1.16 6.44
CA GLN A 212 29.01 -0.89 7.82
C GLN A 212 27.87 -0.23 8.60
N ALA A 213 27.20 0.76 8.01
CA ALA A 213 26.04 1.41 8.63
C ALA A 213 24.87 0.43 8.84
N LYS A 214 24.61 -0.46 7.86
CA LYS A 214 23.59 -1.53 7.94
C LYS A 214 23.85 -2.40 9.17
N ILE A 215 25.07 -2.89 9.37
CA ILE A 215 25.42 -3.76 10.52
C ILE A 215 25.15 -3.04 11.86
N ILE A 216 25.60 -1.79 11.99
CA ILE A 216 25.40 -1.01 13.22
C ILE A 216 23.90 -0.81 13.50
N ILE A 217 23.15 -0.37 12.48
CA ILE A 217 21.71 -0.11 12.58
C ILE A 217 20.94 -1.40 12.88
N MET A 218 21.30 -2.50 12.22
CA MET A 218 20.74 -3.83 12.45
C MET A 218 20.88 -4.24 13.92
N ASN A 219 22.10 -4.15 14.47
CA ASN A 219 22.37 -4.49 15.86
C ASN A 219 21.57 -3.59 16.82
N VAL A 220 21.56 -2.28 16.59
CA VAL A 220 20.80 -1.32 17.43
C VAL A 220 19.30 -1.63 17.41
N ILE A 221 18.73 -1.91 16.25
CA ILE A 221 17.30 -2.24 16.11
C ILE A 221 17.01 -3.57 16.79
N ASN A 222 17.82 -4.60 16.60
CA ASN A 222 17.60 -5.91 17.22
C ASN A 222 17.73 -5.86 18.75
N GLU A 223 18.68 -5.10 19.31
CA GLU A 223 18.75 -4.89 20.75
C GLU A 223 17.49 -4.18 21.28
N LYS A 224 17.06 -3.10 20.63
CA LYS A 224 15.83 -2.39 21.01
C LYS A 224 14.58 -3.25 20.85
N ARG A 225 14.58 -4.18 19.90
CA ARG A 225 13.48 -5.09 19.63
C ARG A 225 13.26 -6.09 20.77
N LYS A 226 14.31 -6.50 21.48
CA LYS A 226 14.20 -7.40 22.65
C LYS A 226 13.37 -6.79 23.78
N GLU A 227 13.31 -5.46 23.87
CA GLU A 227 12.58 -4.73 24.91
C GLU A 227 11.06 -4.70 24.67
N ARG A 228 10.57 -5.17 23.52
CA ARG A 228 9.14 -5.11 23.16
C ARG A 228 8.54 -6.46 22.83
N LYS A 229 7.21 -6.52 22.92
CA LYS A 229 6.44 -7.64 22.38
C LYS A 229 6.62 -7.73 20.87
N ILE A 230 6.93 -8.92 20.39
CA ILE A 230 6.92 -9.27 18.97
C ILE A 230 5.52 -9.78 18.63
N TYR A 231 4.88 -9.20 17.61
CA TYR A 231 3.58 -9.68 17.14
C TYR A 231 3.73 -10.94 16.29
N GLU A 232 2.66 -11.74 16.24
CA GLU A 232 2.61 -13.02 15.53
C GLU A 232 2.95 -12.90 14.03
N TYR A 233 2.58 -11.78 13.39
CA TYR A 233 2.76 -11.59 11.95
C TYR A 233 4.05 -10.87 11.56
N GLU A 234 4.83 -10.43 12.55
CA GLU A 234 6.17 -9.91 12.32
C GLU A 234 7.11 -11.01 11.85
N GLU A 235 8.26 -10.60 11.31
CA GLU A 235 9.43 -11.48 11.21
C GLU A 235 9.70 -12.12 12.59
N GLN A 236 10.00 -13.41 12.68
CA GLN A 236 10.22 -14.05 13.99
C GLN A 236 11.71 -14.11 14.36
N GLY A 237 12.60 -14.08 13.36
CA GLY A 237 14.04 -13.98 13.57
C GLY A 237 14.52 -12.54 13.77
N ASP A 238 15.84 -12.36 13.84
CA ASP A 238 16.47 -11.04 13.85
C ASP A 238 16.09 -10.24 12.60
N TRP A 239 15.88 -8.95 12.78
CA TRP A 239 15.66 -8.05 11.65
C TRP A 239 16.98 -7.89 10.91
N ASN A 240 17.02 -8.26 9.63
CA ASN A 240 18.20 -8.16 8.76
C ASN A 240 17.81 -7.42 7.47
N PRO A 241 18.14 -6.12 7.34
CA PRO A 241 17.74 -5.35 6.18
C PRO A 241 18.58 -5.71 4.95
N ASN A 242 17.92 -6.19 3.90
CA ASN A 242 18.56 -6.61 2.66
C ASN A 242 18.32 -5.63 1.48
N ILE A 243 17.50 -4.59 1.69
CA ILE A 243 17.25 -3.55 0.70
C ILE A 243 17.24 -2.17 1.39
N ALA A 244 17.69 -1.15 0.66
CA ALA A 244 17.60 0.23 1.08
C ALA A 244 17.03 1.12 -0.03
N ALA A 245 16.04 1.95 0.31
CA ALA A 245 15.58 3.02 -0.56
C ALA A 245 16.26 4.33 -0.15
N THR A 246 17.15 4.83 -1.00
CA THR A 246 17.86 6.08 -0.76
C THR A 246 17.18 7.23 -1.49
N ASN A 247 16.82 8.27 -0.75
CA ASN A 247 16.17 9.47 -1.27
C ASN A 247 17.10 10.67 -1.09
N CYS A 248 17.26 11.49 -2.12
CA CYS A 248 17.93 12.78 -2.05
C CYS A 248 16.89 13.89 -2.17
N TYR A 249 16.88 14.78 -1.18
CA TYR A 249 16.10 16.02 -1.18
C TYR A 249 17.07 17.16 -1.42
N ALA A 250 17.06 17.73 -2.63
CA ALA A 250 18.03 18.72 -3.08
C ALA A 250 17.92 20.07 -2.33
N ASP A 251 16.70 20.45 -1.98
CA ASP A 251 16.38 21.73 -1.33
C ASP A 251 15.17 21.61 -0.38
N SER A 252 14.71 22.76 0.11
CA SER A 252 13.58 22.84 1.04
C SER A 252 12.22 22.55 0.40
N LYS A 253 12.11 22.58 -0.93
CA LYS A 253 10.86 22.36 -1.68
C LYS A 253 10.64 20.88 -1.98
N GLU A 254 11.70 20.11 -2.14
CA GLU A 254 11.59 18.68 -2.40
C GLU A 254 10.94 17.94 -1.22
N CYS A 255 10.02 17.04 -1.51
CA CYS A 255 9.16 16.40 -0.52
C CYS A 255 8.79 14.96 -0.91
N VAL A 256 8.24 14.24 0.06
CA VAL A 256 7.44 13.04 -0.17
C VAL A 256 6.13 13.21 0.59
N ASN A 257 5.00 13.14 -0.11
CA ASN A 257 3.68 13.34 0.46
C ASN A 257 3.27 12.18 1.38
N TRP A 258 2.20 12.38 2.15
CA TRP A 258 1.63 11.36 3.04
C TRP A 258 1.47 9.98 2.39
N HIS A 259 2.23 9.02 2.88
CA HIS A 259 2.19 7.63 2.46
C HIS A 259 2.46 6.68 3.62
N SER A 260 2.23 5.40 3.39
CA SER A 260 2.78 4.31 4.19
C SER A 260 3.58 3.44 3.23
N ASP A 261 4.61 2.77 3.72
CA ASP A 261 5.42 1.90 2.89
C ASP A 261 4.58 0.73 2.34
N LYS A 262 4.82 0.36 1.08
CA LYS A 262 4.09 -0.74 0.44
C LYS A 262 4.47 -2.06 1.11
N LEU A 263 3.47 -2.78 1.60
CA LEU A 263 3.69 -4.01 2.36
C LEU A 263 4.02 -5.23 1.51
N THR A 264 3.85 -5.19 0.18
CA THR A 264 3.92 -6.38 -0.68
C THR A 264 5.11 -7.29 -0.38
N HIS A 265 6.34 -6.80 -0.55
CA HIS A 265 7.58 -7.57 -0.29
C HIS A 265 8.04 -7.51 1.16
N LEU A 266 7.52 -6.55 1.94
CA LEU A 266 7.87 -6.37 3.35
C LEU A 266 7.07 -7.31 4.27
N GLY A 267 5.94 -7.81 3.79
CA GLY A 267 4.96 -8.53 4.58
C GLY A 267 4.21 -7.65 5.58
N PRO A 268 3.32 -8.26 6.37
CA PRO A 268 2.68 -7.67 7.54
C PRO A 268 3.68 -7.18 8.57
N LEU A 269 3.33 -6.10 9.29
CA LEU A 269 4.03 -5.60 10.47
C LEU A 269 5.55 -5.43 10.24
N PRO A 270 5.99 -4.69 9.20
CA PRO A 270 7.41 -4.54 8.93
C PRO A 270 8.06 -3.54 9.88
N ILE A 271 9.31 -3.84 10.25
CA ILE A 271 10.22 -2.92 10.91
C ILE A 271 11.02 -2.17 9.83
N ILE A 272 11.11 -0.85 9.94
CA ILE A 272 11.85 0.00 9.00
C ILE A 272 12.81 0.90 9.77
N GLY A 273 14.09 0.90 9.38
CA GLY A 273 15.11 1.80 9.91
C GLY A 273 15.44 2.89 8.89
N SER A 274 15.20 4.16 9.23
CA SER A 274 15.46 5.28 8.32
C SER A 274 16.56 6.19 8.87
N LEU A 275 17.73 6.16 8.22
CA LEU A 275 18.89 6.98 8.55
C LEU A 275 18.84 8.31 7.78
N SER A 276 18.97 9.42 8.49
CA SER A 276 19.01 10.77 7.92
C SER A 276 20.42 11.35 7.97
N LEU A 277 20.92 11.85 6.85
CA LEU A 277 22.24 12.47 6.72
C LEU A 277 22.12 13.81 5.96
N GLY A 278 22.78 14.85 6.46
CA GLY A 278 22.83 16.16 5.81
C GLY A 278 21.89 17.16 6.48
N VAL A 279 21.21 17.99 5.70
CA VAL A 279 20.32 19.02 6.28
C VAL A 279 19.17 18.43 7.07
N THR A 280 18.82 19.10 8.17
CA THR A 280 17.66 18.75 9.00
C THR A 280 16.37 18.96 8.23
N ARG A 281 15.50 17.94 8.20
CA ARG A 281 14.16 18.03 7.62
C ARG A 281 13.09 17.52 8.57
N GLN A 282 11.87 18.02 8.41
CA GLN A 282 10.73 17.62 9.22
C GLN A 282 10.12 16.31 8.69
N PHE A 283 10.23 15.26 9.48
CA PHE A 283 9.48 14.02 9.27
C PHE A 283 8.17 14.11 10.03
N ARG A 284 7.05 13.99 9.34
CA ARG A 284 5.73 14.10 9.94
C ARG A 284 4.99 12.78 9.92
N LEU A 285 4.24 12.52 10.98
CA LEU A 285 3.43 11.33 11.18
C LEU A 285 1.99 11.74 11.49
N ARG A 286 1.03 11.02 10.94
CA ARG A 286 -0.38 11.11 11.34
C ARG A 286 -0.99 9.73 11.35
N ARG A 287 -1.78 9.43 12.38
CA ARG A 287 -2.56 8.20 12.43
C ARG A 287 -3.72 8.32 11.44
N PHE A 288 -4.03 7.23 10.74
CA PHE A 288 -5.21 7.16 9.87
C PHE A 288 -6.07 5.95 10.26
N GLY A 289 -7.38 6.08 10.10
CA GLY A 289 -8.38 5.15 10.63
C GLY A 289 -9.07 5.71 11.87
N ASN A 290 -10.31 5.27 12.10
CA ASN A 290 -11.07 5.65 13.30
C ASN A 290 -10.51 4.90 14.51
N ASP A 291 -10.36 5.59 15.63
CA ASP A 291 -10.08 4.94 16.89
C ASP A 291 -11.35 4.16 17.27
N SER A 292 -11.35 2.83 17.05
CA SER A 292 -12.52 1.95 17.19
C SER A 292 -13.14 1.98 18.59
N LEU A 293 -12.47 2.61 19.56
CA LEU A 293 -12.91 2.76 20.94
C LEU A 293 -13.80 3.99 21.19
N ASN A 294 -13.94 4.91 20.23
CA ASN A 294 -14.74 6.13 20.41
C ASN A 294 -15.72 6.34 19.24
N ILE A 295 -16.79 5.55 19.21
CA ILE A 295 -17.89 5.64 18.22
C ILE A 295 -18.68 6.97 18.32
N THR A 296 -18.48 7.75 19.39
CA THR A 296 -19.34 8.90 19.74
C THR A 296 -18.79 10.27 19.38
N LYS A 297 -17.61 10.40 18.75
CA LYS A 297 -17.09 11.70 18.33
C LYS A 297 -16.88 11.77 16.81
N PRO A 298 -17.43 12.78 16.11
CA PRO A 298 -17.05 13.05 14.73
C PRO A 298 -15.53 13.22 14.67
N SER A 299 -14.93 12.57 13.68
CA SER A 299 -13.48 12.46 13.45
C SER A 299 -12.74 13.76 13.77
N SER A 300 -12.16 13.84 14.96
CA SER A 300 -11.19 14.89 15.26
C SER A 300 -10.05 14.77 14.23
N PRO A 301 -9.55 15.87 13.65
CA PRO A 301 -8.45 15.77 12.70
C PRO A 301 -7.28 15.07 13.39
N SER A 302 -6.75 14.02 12.75
CA SER A 302 -5.59 13.30 13.29
C SER A 302 -4.48 14.28 13.60
N THR A 303 -4.06 14.33 14.86
CA THR A 303 -2.89 15.10 15.30
C THR A 303 -1.70 14.74 14.42
N ILE A 304 -1.02 15.76 13.91
CA ILE A 304 0.20 15.60 13.13
C ILE A 304 1.37 15.75 14.09
N TYR A 305 2.23 14.74 14.17
CA TYR A 305 3.49 14.82 14.92
C TYR A 305 4.60 15.17 13.94
N SER A 306 5.41 16.18 14.24
CA SER A 306 6.53 16.63 13.41
C SER A 306 7.83 16.45 14.18
N ILE A 307 8.74 15.66 13.62
CA ILE A 307 10.02 15.29 14.22
C ILE A 307 11.14 15.88 13.35
N PRO A 308 12.00 16.75 13.87
CA PRO A 308 13.18 17.21 13.16
C PRO A 308 14.21 16.08 13.10
N LEU A 309 14.50 15.58 11.89
CA LEU A 309 15.55 14.58 11.68
C LEU A 309 16.84 15.27 11.26
N VAL A 310 17.77 15.37 12.21
CA VAL A 310 19.09 16.00 12.04
C VAL A 310 20.09 15.05 11.36
N HIS A 311 21.28 15.55 11.03
CA HIS A 311 22.35 14.68 10.52
C HIS A 311 22.66 13.55 11.51
N ASN A 312 22.83 12.33 10.98
CA ASN A 312 23.14 11.12 11.74
C ASN A 312 22.04 10.70 12.73
N SER A 313 20.78 11.03 12.45
CA SER A 313 19.63 10.52 13.21
C SER A 313 19.02 9.29 12.54
N LEU A 314 18.79 8.23 13.31
CA LEU A 314 17.99 7.06 12.93
C LEU A 314 16.59 7.20 13.50
N ILE A 315 15.58 7.07 12.64
CA ILE A 315 14.21 6.84 13.09
C ILE A 315 13.82 5.39 12.79
N ILE A 316 13.44 4.66 13.83
CA ILE A 316 12.93 3.30 13.74
C ILE A 316 11.41 3.39 13.72
N MET A 317 10.78 2.86 12.67
CA MET A 317 9.33 2.74 12.57
C MET A 317 8.94 1.32 12.98
N TRP A 318 8.37 1.18 14.17
CA TRP A 318 7.93 -0.11 14.70
C TRP A 318 6.54 -0.49 14.19
N PRO A 319 6.24 -1.78 14.06
CA PRO A 319 4.87 -2.21 13.86
C PRO A 319 3.95 -1.72 14.99
N PRO A 320 2.70 -1.32 14.72
CA PRO A 320 2.00 -1.31 13.42
C PRO A 320 2.06 0.06 12.70
N CYS A 321 3.25 0.64 12.53
CA CYS A 321 3.41 1.97 11.92
C CYS A 321 2.87 2.02 10.48
N GLN A 322 3.21 1.06 9.62
CA GLN A 322 2.80 1.12 8.20
C GLN A 322 1.31 0.80 8.02
N GLU A 323 0.70 0.12 8.99
CA GLU A 323 -0.72 -0.20 9.01
C GLU A 323 -1.57 0.96 9.51
N LEU A 324 -1.12 1.69 10.53
CA LEU A 324 -1.97 2.67 11.22
C LEU A 324 -1.53 4.12 11.02
N TRP A 325 -0.34 4.35 10.47
CA TRP A 325 0.24 5.68 10.34
C TRP A 325 0.68 5.97 8.91
N LYS A 326 0.45 7.21 8.48
CA LYS A 326 1.06 7.78 7.29
C LYS A 326 2.15 8.73 7.71
N HIS A 327 3.19 8.81 6.90
CA HIS A 327 4.29 9.72 7.10
C HIS A 327 4.61 10.52 5.83
N GLU A 328 5.25 11.68 6.04
CA GLU A 328 5.71 12.56 4.96
C GLU A 328 7.03 13.25 5.35
N VAL A 329 7.75 13.71 4.32
CA VAL A 329 8.77 14.76 4.47
C VAL A 329 8.24 15.98 3.73
N CYS A 330 7.79 16.98 4.48
CA CYS A 330 7.09 18.12 3.90
C CYS A 330 8.06 19.17 3.33
N PRO A 331 7.62 19.98 2.35
CA PRO A 331 8.37 21.18 1.98
C PRO A 331 8.46 22.15 3.16
N GLN A 332 9.52 22.95 3.19
CA GLN A 332 9.80 23.95 4.22
C GLN A 332 10.15 25.29 3.57
N ASN A 333 9.72 26.39 4.19
CA ASN A 333 10.01 27.74 3.68
C ASN A 333 11.52 28.05 3.74
N SER A 334 12.17 27.56 4.80
CA SER A 334 13.61 27.68 5.01
C SER A 334 14.16 26.42 5.68
N ILE A 335 15.44 26.16 5.42
CA ILE A 335 16.24 25.09 6.03
C ILE A 335 17.65 25.64 6.29
N ASP A 336 18.27 25.18 7.37
CA ASP A 336 19.65 25.56 7.71
C ASP A 336 20.65 24.83 6.79
N GLN A 337 21.79 25.43 6.50
CA GLN A 337 22.81 24.77 5.67
C GLN A 337 23.60 23.75 6.50
N HIS A 338 23.83 22.55 5.94
CA HIS A 338 24.73 21.56 6.53
C HIS A 338 26.17 21.77 6.05
N PRO A 339 27.20 21.74 6.92
CA PRO A 339 28.58 22.03 6.54
C PRO A 339 29.15 21.21 5.37
N ILE A 340 28.69 19.97 5.21
CA ILE A 340 29.16 19.06 4.14
C ILE A 340 28.18 19.00 2.97
N ALA A 341 26.88 19.13 3.23
CA ALA A 341 25.84 18.81 2.24
C ALA A 341 25.12 20.05 1.68
N GLY A 342 25.41 21.24 2.21
CA GLY A 342 24.64 22.45 1.92
C GLY A 342 23.17 22.24 2.25
N SER A 343 22.30 22.45 1.26
CA SER A 343 20.85 22.28 1.36
C SER A 343 20.35 20.85 1.17
N LYS A 344 21.24 19.89 0.85
CA LYS A 344 20.83 18.53 0.50
C LYS A 344 20.64 17.66 1.73
N ARG A 345 19.59 16.83 1.72
CA ARG A 345 19.37 15.74 2.69
C ARG A 345 19.38 14.40 1.95
N ILE A 346 20.20 13.48 2.42
CA ILE A 346 20.16 12.08 2.06
C ILE A 346 19.40 11.32 3.13
N ASN A 347 18.50 10.43 2.71
CA ASN A 347 17.77 9.54 3.60
C ASN A 347 17.90 8.12 3.09
N ILE A 348 18.45 7.21 3.90
CA ILE A 348 18.61 5.80 3.57
C ILE A 348 17.59 5.01 4.39
N THR A 349 16.59 4.43 3.72
CA THR A 349 15.52 3.66 4.37
C THR A 349 15.80 2.17 4.23
N PHE A 350 16.38 1.58 5.27
CA PHE A 350 16.65 0.15 5.36
C PHE A 350 15.37 -0.63 5.62
N ARG A 351 15.16 -1.68 4.83
CA ARG A 351 14.00 -2.57 4.92
C ARG A 351 14.45 -4.02 4.73
N GLN A 352 13.64 -4.95 5.23
CA GLN A 352 13.83 -6.38 5.01
C GLN A 352 12.75 -6.85 4.05
N PHE A 353 13.15 -7.18 2.83
CA PHE A 353 12.34 -7.98 1.92
C PHE A 353 12.35 -9.42 2.43
N ARG A 354 11.16 -10.00 2.50
CA ARG A 354 10.95 -11.35 3.02
C ARG A 354 10.67 -12.28 1.84
N ASP A 355 11.40 -13.39 1.76
CA ASP A 355 11.35 -14.29 0.61
C ASP A 355 9.96 -14.93 0.45
N GLU A 356 9.27 -15.21 1.55
CA GLU A 356 7.88 -15.68 1.55
C GLU A 356 6.88 -14.63 1.04
N TYR A 357 7.33 -13.39 0.84
CA TYR A 357 6.60 -12.29 0.19
C TYR A 357 7.25 -11.84 -1.13
N GLY A 358 8.17 -12.63 -1.68
CA GLY A 358 8.77 -12.39 -2.98
C GLY A 358 7.77 -12.43 -4.14
N ASN A 359 8.23 -12.03 -5.34
CA ASN A 359 7.41 -12.01 -6.55
C ASN A 359 6.79 -13.39 -6.84
N GLU A 360 7.55 -14.45 -6.65
CA GLU A 360 7.14 -15.82 -6.96
C GLU A 360 6.06 -16.38 -6.02
N MET A 361 5.92 -15.77 -4.84
CA MET A 361 4.93 -16.11 -3.81
C MET A 361 3.78 -15.10 -3.75
N THR A 362 3.81 -14.07 -4.59
CA THR A 362 2.81 -13.01 -4.62
C THR A 362 1.74 -13.36 -5.67
N PRO A 363 0.44 -13.34 -5.32
CA PRO A 363 -0.62 -13.62 -6.28
C PRO A 363 -0.59 -12.66 -7.47
N ILE A 364 -0.90 -13.18 -8.65
CA ILE A 364 -1.04 -12.42 -9.88
C ILE A 364 -2.53 -12.15 -10.11
N CYS A 365 -2.89 -10.91 -10.43
CA CYS A 365 -4.28 -10.55 -10.70
C CYS A 365 -4.74 -11.01 -12.09
N ASN A 366 -6.02 -10.79 -12.40
CA ASN A 366 -6.63 -11.13 -13.69
C ASN A 366 -5.96 -10.46 -14.91
N HIS A 367 -5.14 -9.41 -14.69
CA HIS A 367 -4.41 -8.70 -15.74
C HIS A 367 -2.97 -9.20 -15.95
N GLY A 368 -2.51 -10.21 -15.18
CA GLY A 368 -1.12 -10.67 -15.24
C GLY A 368 -0.14 -9.85 -14.40
N GLU A 369 -0.62 -8.85 -13.65
CA GLU A 369 0.19 -8.00 -12.77
C GLU A 369 0.25 -8.54 -11.34
N LEU A 370 1.41 -8.38 -10.68
CA LEU A 370 1.57 -8.74 -9.27
C LEU A 370 0.63 -7.93 -8.37
N CYS A 371 -0.06 -8.62 -7.46
CA CYS A 371 -0.97 -7.98 -6.52
C CYS A 371 -0.21 -7.20 -5.44
N MET A 372 -0.88 -6.19 -4.88
CA MET A 372 -0.41 -5.45 -3.73
C MET A 372 -1.03 -6.00 -2.45
N LEU A 373 -0.19 -6.25 -1.44
CA LEU A 373 -0.64 -6.57 -0.09
C LEU A 373 -1.11 -5.29 0.63
N LYS A 374 -2.31 -5.33 1.21
CA LYS A 374 -2.86 -4.22 2.00
C LYS A 374 -3.46 -4.72 3.31
N PRO A 375 -3.33 -3.96 4.40
CA PRO A 375 -4.05 -4.24 5.65
C PRO A 375 -5.47 -3.67 5.58
N VAL A 376 -6.36 -4.22 6.40
CA VAL A 376 -7.71 -3.70 6.59
C VAL A 376 -7.68 -2.61 7.66
N PHE A 377 -8.12 -1.40 7.29
CA PHE A 377 -8.07 -0.21 8.16
C PHE A 377 -9.40 0.10 8.88
N ASN A 378 -10.52 -0.51 8.47
CA ASN A 378 -11.83 -0.23 9.03
C ASN A 378 -12.75 -1.46 9.00
N GLY A 379 -13.72 -1.48 9.91
CA GLY A 379 -14.73 -2.53 10.04
C GLY A 379 -14.26 -3.75 10.86
N ARG A 380 -15.02 -4.83 10.77
CA ARG A 380 -14.85 -6.05 11.58
C ARG A 380 -13.57 -6.85 11.32
N ASN A 381 -12.86 -6.55 10.23
CA ASN A 381 -11.67 -7.30 9.79
C ASN A 381 -10.36 -6.52 10.04
N VAL A 382 -10.38 -5.44 10.82
CA VAL A 382 -9.16 -4.68 11.17
C VAL A 382 -8.09 -5.62 11.72
N GLY A 383 -6.85 -5.46 11.24
CA GLY A 383 -5.73 -6.36 11.57
C GLY A 383 -5.54 -7.54 10.61
N ARG A 384 -6.48 -7.78 9.69
CA ARG A 384 -6.31 -8.74 8.59
C ARG A 384 -5.66 -8.08 7.38
N TYR A 385 -5.09 -8.89 6.50
CA TYR A 385 -4.42 -8.47 5.27
C TYR A 385 -5.02 -9.16 4.05
N PHE A 386 -4.97 -8.49 2.90
CA PHE A 386 -5.49 -9.03 1.64
C PHE A 386 -4.67 -8.53 0.44
N TYR A 387 -4.67 -9.32 -0.62
CA TYR A 387 -4.12 -8.95 -1.92
C TYR A 387 -5.21 -8.35 -2.80
N THR A 388 -4.84 -7.30 -3.51
CA THR A 388 -5.66 -6.64 -4.53
C THR A 388 -4.79 -6.26 -5.71
N CYS A 389 -5.38 -6.12 -6.89
CA CYS A 389 -4.67 -5.60 -8.04
C CYS A 389 -4.04 -4.21 -7.76
N ASN A 390 -2.83 -3.99 -8.28
CA ASN A 390 -2.12 -2.71 -8.23
C ASN A 390 -2.46 -1.79 -9.43
N ALA A 391 -3.15 -2.29 -10.45
CA ALA A 391 -3.51 -1.52 -11.64
C ALA A 391 -4.56 -0.44 -11.28
N GLY A 392 -4.07 0.77 -11.02
CA GLY A 392 -4.87 2.00 -11.04
C GLY A 392 -4.80 2.72 -12.39
N GLY A 393 -4.50 1.98 -13.46
CA GLY A 393 -4.33 2.49 -14.82
C GLY A 393 -5.64 2.58 -15.61
N PRO A 394 -5.59 3.14 -16.83
CA PRO A 394 -6.76 3.37 -17.69
C PRO A 394 -7.48 2.09 -18.18
N GLU A 395 -6.93 0.91 -17.92
CA GLU A 395 -7.41 -0.39 -18.42
C GLU A 395 -8.55 -1.03 -17.60
N GLY A 396 -9.09 -0.33 -16.60
CA GLY A 396 -10.30 -0.74 -15.88
C GLY A 396 -10.07 -1.35 -14.49
N LYS A 397 -11.15 -1.41 -13.70
CA LYS A 397 -11.13 -1.90 -12.32
C LYS A 397 -10.99 -3.43 -12.31
N CYS A 398 -9.84 -3.94 -11.87
CA CYS A 398 -9.69 -5.36 -11.53
C CYS A 398 -10.41 -5.65 -10.20
N ASP A 399 -11.21 -6.70 -10.16
CA ASP A 399 -11.93 -7.18 -8.98
C ASP A 399 -11.19 -8.28 -8.20
N PHE A 400 -9.96 -8.61 -8.60
CA PHE A 400 -9.14 -9.61 -7.90
C PHE A 400 -8.98 -9.27 -6.42
N PHE A 401 -9.32 -10.24 -5.57
CA PHE A 401 -9.25 -10.14 -4.13
C PHE A 401 -8.90 -11.50 -3.53
N GLU A 402 -7.90 -11.53 -2.65
CA GLU A 402 -7.53 -12.73 -1.90
C GLU A 402 -7.14 -12.38 -0.47
N TRP A 403 -7.69 -13.08 0.53
CA TRP A 403 -7.24 -12.92 1.91
C TRP A 403 -5.85 -13.51 2.09
N LEU A 404 -4.96 -12.79 2.78
CA LEU A 404 -3.71 -13.36 3.24
C LEU A 404 -4.03 -14.44 4.29
N ASN A 405 -3.68 -15.69 3.99
CA ASN A 405 -3.62 -16.77 4.97
C ASN A 405 -2.14 -17.05 5.27
N ILE A 406 -1.70 -16.66 6.47
CA ILE A 406 -0.28 -16.71 6.86
C ILE A 406 0.18 -18.15 7.04
N ASP A 407 -0.63 -19.01 7.66
CA ASP A 407 -0.27 -20.42 7.88
C ASP A 407 -0.12 -21.17 6.56
N LYS A 408 -1.04 -20.92 5.62
CA LYS A 408 -0.93 -21.45 4.26
C LYS A 408 0.34 -20.94 3.60
N LYS A 409 0.62 -19.63 3.70
CA LYS A 409 1.78 -19.03 3.04
C LYS A 409 3.11 -19.57 3.56
N LYS A 410 3.22 -19.79 4.88
CA LYS A 410 4.40 -20.43 5.49
C LYS A 410 4.60 -21.85 4.94
N LYS A 411 3.54 -22.66 4.92
CA LYS A 411 3.60 -24.03 4.34
C LYS A 411 4.00 -24.03 2.87
N ASP A 412 3.40 -23.16 2.06
CA ASP A 412 3.71 -23.04 0.62
C ASP A 412 5.17 -22.63 0.40
N PHE A 413 5.72 -21.76 1.26
CA PHE A 413 7.12 -21.35 1.20
C PHE A 413 8.09 -22.46 1.63
N GLU A 414 7.81 -23.17 2.73
CA GLU A 414 8.61 -24.30 3.18
C GLU A 414 8.68 -25.42 2.13
N GLU A 415 7.55 -25.73 1.49
CA GLU A 415 7.51 -26.71 0.41
C GLU A 415 8.34 -26.27 -0.81
N ARG A 416 8.28 -24.98 -1.16
CA ARG A 416 9.12 -24.43 -2.22
C ARG A 416 10.61 -24.55 -1.91
N LEU A 417 11.03 -24.27 -0.67
CA LEU A 417 12.41 -24.42 -0.25
C LEU A 417 12.87 -25.88 -0.40
N ARG A 418 12.07 -26.85 0.04
CA ARG A 418 12.35 -28.29 -0.15
C ARG A 418 12.52 -28.66 -1.62
N ILE A 419 11.65 -28.16 -2.49
CA ILE A 419 11.75 -28.40 -3.94
C ILE A 419 13.05 -27.81 -4.52
N LEU A 420 13.45 -26.61 -4.08
CA LEU A 420 14.69 -25.97 -4.53
C LEU A 420 15.95 -26.70 -4.03
N GLU A 421 15.91 -27.22 -2.79
CA GLU A 421 16.99 -28.02 -2.22
C GLU A 421 17.15 -29.35 -2.96
N ASN A 422 16.03 -30.05 -3.23
CA ASN A 422 16.03 -31.30 -4.00
C ASN A 422 16.52 -31.09 -5.44
N LYS A 423 16.21 -29.94 -6.06
CA LYS A 423 16.75 -29.59 -7.39
C LYS A 423 18.25 -29.28 -7.37
N ARG A 424 18.81 -28.85 -6.24
CA ARG A 424 20.25 -28.58 -6.09
C ARG A 424 21.06 -29.84 -5.77
N ASN A 425 20.43 -30.86 -5.17
CA ASN A 425 21.03 -32.17 -4.87
C ASN A 425 20.16 -33.31 -5.42
N PRO A 426 20.21 -33.59 -6.74
CA PRO A 426 19.42 -34.67 -7.33
C PRO A 426 19.85 -36.09 -6.91
N ASP A 427 21.03 -36.25 -6.29
CA ASP A 427 21.65 -37.55 -5.96
C ASP A 427 21.78 -37.83 -4.44
N LYS A 428 20.79 -37.43 -3.63
CA LYS A 428 20.70 -37.85 -2.22
C LYS A 428 19.40 -38.55 -1.90
#